data_AF-A0A100W6N9-F1
#
_entry.id   AF-A0A100W6N9-F1
#
_cell.length_a   1.000
_cell.length_b   1.000
_cell.length_c   1.000
_cell.angle_alpha   90.00
_cell.angle_beta   90.00
_cell.angle_gamma   90.00
#
_symmetry.space_group_name_H-M   'P 1'
#
loop_
_entity.id
_entity.type
_entity.pdbx_description
1 polymer ?
#
loop_
_entity_poly.entity_id
_entity_poly.type
_entity_poly.pdbx_seq_one_letter_code
_entity_poly.pdbx_strand_id
1 'polypeptide(L)'
;MAHKRLNTTQQGLGWRHQQRRKELLRQHTDGALCEWCEEPMYRDRTRNPDYDPSGPAFSGSLHADHRDMTRAEAIRRGLPIPLPNRLLHGRCNQQRGDGRDYLLDDELVDEPEDDEPEPHLMAWP
;
A
#
# COMPACT_ATOMS: atom_id res chain seq x y z
N MET A 1 9.30 8.48 -32.03
CA MET A 1 8.09 9.26 -31.69
C MET A 1 8.21 9.67 -30.23
N ALA A 2 8.28 10.97 -29.92
CA ALA A 2 8.33 11.43 -28.52
C ALA A 2 6.95 11.27 -27.88
N HIS A 3 6.83 10.47 -26.81
CA HIS A 3 5.59 10.40 -26.06
C HIS A 3 5.30 11.77 -25.41
N LYS A 4 4.18 12.40 -25.79
CA LYS A 4 3.74 13.66 -25.22
C LYS A 4 3.54 13.50 -23.71
N ARG A 5 4.33 14.19 -22.89
CA ARG A 5 4.17 14.20 -21.43
C ARG A 5 2.81 14.80 -21.09
N LEU A 6 1.94 14.03 -20.46
CA LEU A 6 0.64 14.49 -19.96
C LEU A 6 0.85 15.53 -18.86
N ASN A 7 0.05 16.60 -18.83
CA ASN A 7 0.08 17.58 -17.75
C ASN A 7 -0.53 17.01 -16.45
N THR A 8 -0.32 17.67 -15.31
CA THR A 8 -0.80 17.19 -14.00
C THR A 8 -2.31 16.94 -13.96
N THR A 9 -3.10 17.77 -14.64
CA THR A 9 -4.55 17.58 -14.75
C THR A 9 -4.91 16.35 -15.58
N GLN A 10 -4.26 16.15 -16.72
CA GLN A 10 -4.43 14.97 -17.59
C GLN A 10 -3.95 13.69 -16.90
N GLN A 11 -2.98 13.81 -16.00
CA GLN A 11 -2.55 12.71 -15.15
C GLN A 11 -3.57 12.42 -14.05
N GLY A 12 -4.53 13.31 -13.74
CA GLY A 12 -5.45 13.17 -12.60
C GLY A 12 -4.88 13.69 -11.28
N LEU A 13 -3.79 14.47 -11.32
CA LEU A 13 -3.12 15.12 -10.18
C LEU A 13 -3.43 16.62 -10.09
N GLY A 14 -4.40 17.10 -10.86
CA GLY A 14 -4.77 18.51 -10.92
C GLY A 14 -5.42 19.03 -9.64
N TRP A 15 -5.93 20.26 -9.69
CA TRP A 15 -6.49 20.97 -8.54
C TRP A 15 -7.56 20.16 -7.78
N ARG A 16 -8.45 19.46 -8.49
CA ARG A 16 -9.51 18.64 -7.87
C ARG A 16 -8.94 17.50 -7.01
N HIS A 17 -7.87 16.85 -7.46
CA HIS A 17 -7.18 15.82 -6.70
C HIS A 17 -6.58 16.39 -5.41
N GLN A 18 -5.94 17.56 -5.52
CA GLN A 18 -5.34 18.23 -4.36
C GLN A 18 -6.39 18.67 -3.33
N GLN A 19 -7.54 19.17 -3.77
CA GLN A 19 -8.66 19.50 -2.88
C GLN A 19 -9.19 18.25 -2.18
N ARG A 20 -9.41 17.16 -2.93
CA ARG A 20 -9.90 15.92 -2.35
C ARG A 20 -8.93 15.32 -1.34
N ARG A 21 -7.62 15.34 -1.62
CA ARG A 21 -6.60 14.93 -0.63
C ARG A 21 -6.68 15.75 0.65
N LYS A 22 -6.82 17.08 0.54
CA LYS A 22 -6.95 17.95 1.73
C LYS A 22 -8.21 17.62 2.53
N GLU A 23 -9.32 17.32 1.85
CA GLU A 23 -10.56 16.92 2.50
C GLU A 23 -10.41 15.59 3.23
N LEU A 24 -9.82 14.58 2.58
CA LEU A 24 -9.52 13.28 3.20
C LEU A 24 -8.64 13.43 4.44
N LEU A 25 -7.59 14.26 4.37
CA LEU A 25 -6.74 14.56 5.53
C LEU A 25 -7.49 15.28 6.65
N ARG A 26 -8.48 16.12 6.34
CA ARG A 26 -9.32 16.76 7.36
C ARG A 26 -10.23 15.74 8.04
N GLN A 27 -10.77 14.79 7.28
CA GLN A 27 -11.66 13.72 7.77
C GLN A 27 -10.91 12.59 8.48
N HIS A 28 -9.61 12.44 8.24
CA HIS A 28 -8.78 11.39 8.83
C HIS A 28 -8.87 11.36 10.36
N THR A 29 -8.74 10.19 10.97
CA THR A 29 -8.56 10.09 12.43
C THR A 29 -7.20 9.47 12.68
N ASP A 30 -6.36 10.15 13.45
CA ASP A 30 -5.02 9.66 13.76
C ASP A 30 -5.12 8.32 14.50
N GLY A 31 -4.37 7.32 14.03
CA GLY A 31 -4.45 5.94 14.50
C GLY A 31 -5.44 5.07 13.71
N ALA A 32 -6.24 5.63 12.79
CA ALA A 32 -7.06 4.81 11.88
C ALA A 32 -6.17 3.90 11.03
N LEU A 33 -6.62 2.67 10.82
CA LEU A 33 -5.82 1.65 10.14
C LEU A 33 -5.73 1.92 8.65
N CYS A 34 -4.55 1.68 8.08
CA CYS A 34 -4.34 1.63 6.65
C CYS A 34 -5.13 0.46 6.06
N GLU A 35 -6.04 0.72 5.12
CA GLU A 35 -6.86 -0.33 4.47
C GLU A 35 -6.04 -1.35 3.64
N TRP A 36 -4.72 -1.17 3.56
CA TRP A 36 -3.86 -2.02 2.77
C TRP A 36 -2.90 -2.86 3.63
N CYS A 37 -2.23 -2.27 4.63
CA CYS A 37 -1.30 -3.00 5.50
C CYS A 37 -1.76 -3.11 6.96
N GLU A 38 -2.94 -2.57 7.28
CA GLU A 38 -3.55 -2.59 8.61
C GLU A 38 -2.75 -1.87 9.72
N GLU A 39 -1.62 -1.25 9.39
CA GLU A 39 -0.86 -0.41 10.32
C GLU A 39 -1.54 0.95 10.56
N PRO A 40 -1.36 1.58 11.73
CA PRO A 40 -1.97 2.87 12.02
C PRO A 40 -1.43 3.99 11.13
N MET A 41 -2.33 4.90 10.75
CA MET A 41 -2.03 6.09 9.95
C MET A 41 -2.15 7.37 10.79
N TYR A 42 -1.15 8.23 10.69
CA TYR A 42 -1.09 9.52 11.38
C TYR A 42 -0.92 10.67 10.39
N ARG A 43 -1.52 11.83 10.69
CA ARG A 43 -1.25 13.06 9.91
C ARG A 43 0.19 13.53 10.07
N ASP A 44 0.73 13.39 11.28
CA ASP A 44 2.15 13.59 11.52
C ASP A 44 2.93 12.47 10.84
N ARG A 45 3.66 12.84 9.79
CA ARG A 45 4.44 11.90 8.99
C ARG A 45 5.47 11.14 9.80
N THR A 46 6.00 11.73 10.88
CA THR A 46 7.07 11.13 11.68
C THR A 46 6.61 9.96 12.54
N ARG A 47 5.30 9.77 12.66
CA ARG A 47 4.66 8.70 13.44
C ARG A 47 4.24 7.51 12.58
N ASN A 48 4.32 7.63 11.26
CA ASN A 48 3.96 6.55 10.36
C ASN A 48 5.09 5.53 10.23
N PRO A 49 4.77 4.23 10.07
CA PRO A 49 5.75 3.15 9.97
C PRO A 49 6.65 3.25 8.73
N ASP A 50 6.19 3.94 7.67
CA ASP A 50 6.97 4.20 6.46
C ASP A 50 7.72 5.55 6.51
N TYR A 51 7.89 6.13 7.69
CA TYR A 51 8.73 7.30 7.88
C TYR A 51 10.22 6.93 7.83
N ASP A 52 10.94 7.62 6.96
CA ASP A 52 12.39 7.57 6.86
C ASP A 52 12.95 9.00 6.99
N PRO A 53 13.68 9.32 8.08
CA PRO A 53 14.30 10.64 8.25
C PRO A 53 15.45 10.91 7.27
N SER A 54 16.05 9.87 6.70
CA SER A 54 17.10 9.97 5.67
C SER A 54 16.53 9.98 4.25
N GLY A 55 15.23 9.69 4.12
CA GLY A 55 14.50 9.60 2.87
C GLY A 55 14.02 10.94 2.33
N PRO A 56 13.16 10.93 1.30
CA PRO A 56 12.59 12.16 0.77
C PRO A 56 11.75 12.89 1.83
N ALA A 57 11.63 14.22 1.70
CA ALA A 57 10.91 15.06 2.66
C ALA A 57 9.43 14.67 2.88
N PHE A 58 8.83 13.94 1.94
CA PHE A 58 7.47 13.43 2.04
C PHE A 58 7.38 12.02 2.63
N SER A 59 8.50 11.40 3.01
CA SER A 59 8.51 10.09 3.68
C SER A 59 7.63 10.09 4.93
N GLY A 60 6.89 9.01 5.14
CA GLY A 60 5.85 8.89 6.16
C GLY A 60 4.56 9.67 5.89
N SER A 61 4.42 10.38 4.76
CA SER A 61 3.17 11.12 4.51
C SER A 61 2.04 10.20 4.09
N LEU A 62 0.80 10.58 4.39
CA LEU A 62 -0.38 9.90 3.87
C LEU A 62 -0.68 10.34 2.42
N HIS A 63 -1.00 9.37 1.57
CA HIS A 63 -1.25 9.53 0.14
C HIS A 63 -2.71 9.27 -0.18
N ALA A 64 -3.26 10.03 -1.13
CA ALA A 64 -4.65 9.89 -1.56
C ALA A 64 -4.74 8.81 -2.64
N ASP A 65 -5.32 7.66 -2.28
CA ASP A 65 -5.42 6.49 -3.14
C ASP A 65 -6.79 6.38 -3.83
N HIS A 66 -6.81 5.64 -4.93
CA HIS A 66 -8.02 5.35 -5.71
C HIS A 66 -8.40 3.89 -5.44
N ARG A 67 -9.39 3.68 -4.55
CA ARG A 67 -9.79 2.35 -4.08
C ARG A 67 -10.35 1.49 -5.23
N ASP A 68 -11.37 2.01 -5.90
CA ASP A 68 -12.23 1.23 -6.80
C ASP A 68 -11.66 1.09 -8.22
N MET A 69 -10.96 2.12 -8.71
CA MET A 69 -10.34 2.11 -10.03
C MET A 69 -9.07 2.92 -10.00
N THR A 70 -7.95 2.27 -10.32
CA THR A 70 -6.65 2.94 -10.33
C THR A 70 -6.56 3.95 -11.47
N ARG A 71 -5.66 4.94 -11.32
CA ARG A 71 -5.39 5.91 -12.39
C ARG A 71 -4.90 5.25 -13.67
N ALA A 72 -4.03 4.24 -13.52
CA ALA A 72 -3.49 3.49 -14.66
C ALA A 72 -4.59 2.73 -15.43
N GLU A 73 -5.53 2.13 -14.70
CA GLU A 73 -6.68 1.46 -15.29
C GLU A 73 -7.60 2.44 -16.03
N ALA A 74 -7.95 3.57 -15.42
CA ALA A 74 -8.77 4.60 -16.05
C ALA A 74 -8.15 5.10 -17.36
N ILE A 75 -6.83 5.38 -17.35
CA ILE A 75 -6.09 5.77 -18.56
C ILE A 75 -6.12 4.66 -19.61
N ARG A 76 -5.87 3.40 -19.23
CA ARG A 76 -5.88 2.25 -20.14
C ARG A 76 -7.25 2.06 -20.82
N ARG A 77 -8.34 2.31 -20.09
CA ARG A 77 -9.71 2.18 -20.58
C ARG A 77 -10.24 3.46 -21.27
N GLY A 78 -9.47 4.55 -21.29
CA GLY A 78 -9.91 5.84 -21.80
C GLY A 78 -11.06 6.46 -20.99
N LEU A 79 -11.20 6.06 -19.72
CA LEU A 79 -12.23 6.55 -18.81
C LEU A 79 -11.75 7.79 -18.04
N PRO A 80 -12.66 8.65 -17.57
CA PRO A 80 -12.32 9.72 -16.65
C PRO A 80 -11.65 9.14 -15.39
N ILE A 81 -10.53 9.72 -14.98
CA ILE A 81 -9.84 9.33 -13.75
C ILE A 81 -10.73 9.73 -12.56
N PRO A 82 -11.15 8.78 -11.70
CA PRO A 82 -11.97 9.12 -10.54
C PRO A 82 -11.16 9.93 -9.52
N LEU A 83 -11.86 10.60 -8.60
CA LEU A 83 -11.19 11.25 -7.48
C LEU A 83 -10.77 10.20 -6.44
N PRO A 84 -9.67 10.44 -5.69
CA PRO A 84 -9.28 9.55 -4.62
C PRO A 84 -10.33 9.55 -3.51
N ASN A 85 -10.53 8.40 -2.90
CA ASN A 85 -11.57 8.18 -1.88
C ASN A 85 -11.05 7.65 -0.55
N ARG A 86 -9.73 7.40 -0.43
CA ARG A 86 -9.11 6.99 0.84
C ARG A 86 -7.68 7.49 1.00
N LEU A 87 -7.15 7.33 2.20
CA LEU A 87 -5.74 7.56 2.51
C LEU A 87 -5.03 6.22 2.72
N LEU A 88 -3.77 6.15 2.28
CA LEU A 88 -2.84 5.06 2.58
C LEU A 88 -1.47 5.65 2.94
N HIS A 89 -0.60 4.84 3.55
CA HIS A 89 0.83 5.19 3.62
C HIS A 89 1.44 5.33 2.23
N GLY A 90 2.54 6.08 2.13
CA GLY A 90 3.23 6.33 0.86
C GLY A 90 3.74 5.03 0.23
N ARG A 91 4.35 4.17 1.05
CA ARG A 91 4.83 2.83 0.65
C ARG A 91 3.69 1.95 0.12
N CYS A 92 2.53 1.94 0.79
CA CYS A 92 1.37 1.13 0.41
C CYS A 92 0.75 1.62 -0.90
N ASN A 93 0.60 2.93 -1.06
CA ASN A 93 0.09 3.54 -2.27
C ASN A 93 1.00 3.26 -3.49
N GLN A 94 2.32 3.24 -3.31
CA GLN A 94 3.26 2.91 -4.38
C GLN A 94 3.14 1.44 -4.81
N GLN A 95 3.11 0.51 -3.86
CA GLN A 95 3.01 -0.93 -4.14
C GLN A 95 1.75 -1.28 -4.95
N ARG A 96 0.59 -0.69 -4.59
CA ARG A 96 -0.64 -0.78 -5.40
C ARG A 96 -0.46 -0.31 -6.84
N GLY A 97 0.25 0.80 -7.05
CA GLY A 97 0.47 1.40 -8.37
C GLY A 97 1.45 0.62 -9.23
N ASP A 98 2.44 -0.02 -8.61
CA ASP A 98 3.45 -0.86 -9.26
C ASP A 98 2.94 -2.30 -9.53
N GLY A 99 1.73 -2.63 -9.07
CA GLY A 99 1.11 -3.95 -9.24
C GLY A 99 1.66 -5.03 -8.33
N ARG A 100 2.33 -4.67 -7.22
CA ARG A 100 2.74 -5.62 -6.18
C ARG A 100 1.63 -5.73 -5.15
N ASP A 101 0.95 -6.86 -5.17
CA ASP A 101 -0.03 -7.22 -4.14
C ASP A 101 0.71 -7.72 -2.91
N TYR A 102 0.32 -7.24 -1.74
CA TYR A 102 0.72 -7.83 -0.46
C TYR A 102 -0.52 -7.83 0.43
N LEU A 103 -1.50 -8.61 -0.01
CA LEU A 103 -2.22 -9.42 0.95
C LEU A 103 -1.17 -10.25 1.68
N LEU A 104 -1.12 -10.12 3.00
CA LEU A 104 -0.30 -10.91 3.88
C LEU A 104 -0.61 -12.40 3.60
N ASP A 105 0.29 -13.11 2.93
CA ASP A 105 0.43 -14.55 3.09
C ASP A 105 0.98 -14.79 4.50
N ASP A 106 0.11 -14.69 5.51
CA ASP A 106 0.40 -15.11 6.88
C ASP A 106 -0.47 -16.35 7.18
N GLU A 107 -0.11 -17.47 6.55
CA GLU A 107 -0.39 -18.81 7.08
C GLU A 107 0.43 -19.87 6.31
N LEU A 108 1.75 -19.86 6.50
CA LEU A 108 2.53 -21.10 6.49
C LEU A 108 2.90 -21.39 7.94
N VAL A 109 1.98 -22.05 8.64
CA VAL A 109 2.28 -22.76 9.87
C VAL A 109 3.18 -23.92 9.47
N ASP A 110 4.48 -23.73 9.59
CA ASP A 110 5.46 -24.83 9.56
C ASP A 110 5.33 -25.52 10.93
N GLU A 111 4.50 -26.57 11.01
CA GLU A 111 4.53 -27.45 12.17
C GLU A 111 5.89 -28.17 12.18
N PRO A 112 6.63 -28.16 13.30
CA PRO A 112 7.86 -28.94 13.37
C PRO A 112 7.51 -30.42 13.40
N GLU A 113 7.86 -31.15 12.35
CA GLU A 113 7.85 -32.61 12.31
C GLU A 113 8.93 -33.13 13.27
N ASP A 114 8.54 -33.45 14.52
CA ASP A 114 9.31 -34.30 15.42
C ASP A 114 9.14 -35.77 14.98
N ASP A 115 10.06 -36.26 14.15
CA ASP A 115 10.24 -37.70 13.92
C ASP A 115 11.74 -38.04 14.01
N GLU A 116 12.23 -38.17 15.25
CA GLU A 116 13.49 -38.87 15.54
C GLU A 116 13.24 -40.38 15.43
N PRO A 117 13.94 -41.13 14.56
CA PRO A 117 13.82 -42.58 14.56
C PRO A 117 14.64 -43.16 15.73
N GLU A 118 13.96 -43.64 16.77
CA GLU A 118 14.60 -44.42 17.83
C GLU A 118 15.27 -45.69 17.26
N PRO A 119 16.51 -46.00 17.66
CA PRO A 119 17.22 -47.19 17.22
C PRO A 119 16.87 -48.37 18.11
N HIS A 120 15.78 -49.08 17.81
CA HIS A 120 15.48 -50.33 18.50
C HIS A 120 16.03 -51.56 17.77
N LEU A 121 17.28 -51.85 18.11
CA LEU A 121 17.84 -53.19 18.23
C LEU A 121 16.84 -54.13 18.92
N MET A 122 16.50 -55.26 18.29
CA MET A 122 16.26 -56.52 19.00
C MET A 122 16.41 -57.69 18.01
N ALA A 123 16.92 -58.78 18.55
CA ALA A 123 17.48 -59.93 17.88
C ALA A 123 16.59 -61.18 18.07
N TRP A 124 16.61 -62.09 17.07
CA TRP A 124 16.36 -63.56 17.15
C TRP A 124 14.92 -64.09 17.18
N PRO A 125 14.65 -65.39 16.85
CA PRO A 125 15.57 -66.49 16.51
C PRO A 125 15.60 -66.92 15.03
#